data_AF-A0A5C4RBW5-F1
#
_entry.id   AF-A0A5C4RBW5-F1
#
_cell.length_a   1.000
_cell.length_b   1.000
_cell.length_c   1.000
_cell.angle_alpha   90.00
_cell.angle_beta   90.00
_cell.angle_gamma   90.00
#
_symmetry.space_group_name_H-M   'P 1'
#
loop_
_entity.id
_entity.type
_entity.pdbx_description
1 polymer ?
#
loop_
_entity_poly.entity_id
_entity_poly.type
_entity_poly.pdbx_seq_one_letter_code
_entity_poly.pdbx_strand_id
1 'polypeptide(L)'
;MVKTLIILIGTITLLVSLAGLGWWIWGEHRTTDSETFNHLLWVCGIAWVLIVVVSMLGFITVTLFVKNKVTDVKPDTRPLLPASEPYDYGDLGDRMRLRYGAFWWYKVRILLVVGEVEQVEAIAPGLTTAYWQEGYRSLLLWGGSLQAEPDTAQLMALRRLRRYRPLNGIVWALTEHQSAQPVWMDKALRTLQKQAQQLRWQAPVYLWQVCHSRWSQEGRITQTVGCFFPERCTPDIVATQLQELVDPLRER
;
A
#
# COMPACT_ATOMS: atom_id res chain seq x y z
N MET A 1 -7.63 -29.75 -10.20
CA MET A 1 -8.45 -30.36 -9.14
C MET A 1 -9.47 -29.42 -8.50
N VAL A 2 -9.12 -28.19 -8.11
CA VAL A 2 -10.08 -27.29 -7.42
C VAL A 2 -11.24 -26.85 -8.33
N LYS A 3 -10.97 -26.52 -9.60
CA LYS A 3 -12.02 -26.13 -10.57
C LYS A 3 -13.01 -27.26 -10.90
N THR A 4 -12.54 -28.50 -10.96
CA THR A 4 -13.38 -29.67 -11.25
C THR A 4 -14.29 -30.03 -10.06
N LEU A 5 -13.82 -29.81 -8.83
CA LEU A 5 -14.61 -30.00 -7.62
C LEU A 5 -15.76 -28.97 -7.51
N ILE A 6 -15.51 -27.72 -7.93
CA ILE A 6 -16.52 -26.64 -7.91
C ILE A 6 -17.67 -26.94 -8.88
N ILE A 7 -17.34 -27.43 -10.08
CA ILE A 7 -18.35 -27.80 -11.08
C ILE A 7 -19.16 -29.01 -10.61
N LEU A 8 -18.51 -29.97 -9.92
CA LEU A 8 -19.19 -31.15 -9.38
C LEU A 8 -20.18 -30.79 -8.26
N ILE A 9 -19.79 -29.93 -7.32
CA ILE A 9 -20.68 -29.51 -6.23
C ILE A 9 -21.86 -28.70 -6.77
N GLY A 10 -21.60 -27.77 -7.69
CA GLY A 10 -22.65 -26.98 -8.34
C GLY A 10 -23.67 -27.83 -9.09
N THR A 11 -23.20 -28.86 -9.82
CA THR A 11 -24.06 -29.78 -10.57
C THR A 11 -24.89 -30.68 -9.65
N ILE A 12 -24.32 -31.14 -8.53
CA ILE A 12 -25.07 -31.92 -7.52
C ILE A 12 -26.16 -31.05 -6.87
N THR A 13 -25.86 -29.80 -6.51
CA THR A 13 -26.87 -28.89 -5.94
C THR A 13 -27.99 -28.57 -6.93
N LEU A 14 -27.67 -28.43 -8.22
CA LEU A 14 -28.66 -28.19 -9.28
C LEU A 14 -29.58 -29.40 -9.47
N LEU A 15 -29.01 -30.62 -9.47
CA LEU A 15 -29.77 -31.86 -9.61
C LEU A 15 -30.72 -32.10 -8.42
N VAL A 16 -30.26 -31.85 -7.20
CA VAL A 16 -31.10 -31.95 -5.99
C VAL A 16 -32.23 -30.92 -6.03
N SER A 17 -31.97 -29.70 -6.51
CA SER A 17 -32.99 -28.65 -6.66
C SER A 17 -34.04 -29.02 -7.72
N LEU A 18 -33.63 -29.59 -8.85
CA LEU A 18 -34.54 -30.04 -9.91
C LEU A 18 -35.40 -31.23 -9.47
N ALA A 19 -34.83 -32.15 -8.70
CA ALA A 19 -35.57 -33.27 -8.13
C ALA A 19 -36.62 -32.80 -7.10
N GLY A 20 -36.28 -31.81 -6.26
CA GLY A 20 -37.24 -31.19 -5.33
C GLY A 20 -38.38 -30.46 -6.05
N LEU A 21 -38.08 -29.73 -7.12
CA LEU A 21 -39.08 -29.06 -7.97
C LEU A 21 -39.97 -30.04 -8.72
N GLY A 22 -39.40 -31.13 -9.25
CA GLY A 22 -40.17 -32.19 -9.90
C GLY A 22 -41.14 -32.89 -8.93
N TRP A 23 -40.70 -33.11 -7.69
CA TRP A 23 -41.55 -33.67 -6.64
C TRP A 23 -42.67 -32.71 -6.20
N TRP A 24 -42.39 -31.40 -6.14
CA TRP A 24 -43.39 -30.36 -5.87
C TRP A 24 -44.50 -30.37 -6.92
N ILE A 25 -44.13 -30.32 -8.21
CA ILE A 25 -45.09 -30.27 -9.32
C ILE A 25 -45.94 -31.55 -9.38
N TRP A 26 -45.36 -32.69 -9.01
CA TRP A 26 -46.09 -33.97 -8.95
C TRP A 26 -47.01 -34.07 -7.72
N GLY A 27 -46.57 -33.57 -6.56
CA GLY A 27 -47.30 -33.64 -5.29
C GLY A 27 -48.56 -32.76 -5.27
N GLU A 28 -48.53 -31.62 -5.94
CA GLU A 28 -49.64 -30.67 -6.04
C GLU A 28 -50.88 -31.28 -6.75
N HIS A 29 -50.70 -32.34 -7.54
CA HIS A 29 -51.79 -33.00 -8.26
C HIS A 29 -52.46 -34.18 -7.51
N ARG A 30 -52.00 -34.59 -6.31
CA ARG A 30 -52.43 -35.88 -5.72
C ARG A 30 -52.93 -35.94 -4.28
N THR A 31 -53.01 -34.85 -3.50
CA THR A 31 -53.49 -34.97 -2.10
C THR A 31 -54.44 -33.86 -1.66
N THR A 32 -55.58 -34.29 -1.09
CA THR A 32 -56.76 -33.49 -0.70
C THR A 32 -56.68 -32.90 0.72
N ASP A 33 -55.48 -32.66 1.25
CA ASP A 33 -55.25 -31.90 2.49
C ASP A 33 -54.10 -30.91 2.28
N SER A 34 -54.47 -29.72 1.78
CA SER A 34 -53.55 -28.69 1.27
C SER A 34 -52.76 -27.97 2.37
N GLU A 35 -53.29 -27.88 3.59
CA GLU A 35 -52.70 -27.11 4.69
C GLU A 35 -51.44 -27.79 5.27
N THR A 36 -51.54 -29.08 5.59
CA THR A 36 -50.40 -29.85 6.13
C THR A 36 -49.29 -30.05 5.11
N PHE A 37 -49.65 -30.17 3.83
CA PHE A 37 -48.71 -30.31 2.72
C PHE A 37 -47.90 -29.02 2.52
N ASN A 38 -48.57 -27.86 2.49
CA ASN A 38 -47.91 -26.57 2.36
C ASN A 38 -47.01 -26.25 3.55
N HIS A 39 -47.42 -26.61 4.78
CA HIS A 39 -46.58 -26.44 5.96
C HIS A 39 -45.32 -27.31 5.91
N LEU A 40 -45.43 -28.58 5.48
CA LEU A 40 -44.27 -29.47 5.32
C LEU A 40 -43.29 -28.96 4.26
N LEU A 41 -43.82 -28.44 3.14
CA LEU A 41 -43.01 -27.88 2.07
C LEU A 41 -42.23 -26.63 2.50
N TRP A 42 -42.85 -25.74 3.27
CA TRP A 42 -42.16 -24.56 3.83
C TRP A 42 -41.04 -24.93 4.78
N VAL A 43 -41.26 -25.90 5.67
CA VAL A 43 -40.22 -26.37 6.61
C VAL A 43 -39.05 -27.02 5.87
N CYS A 44 -39.32 -27.84 4.86
CA CYS A 44 -38.28 -28.44 4.01
C CYS A 44 -37.49 -27.37 3.22
N GLY A 45 -38.16 -26.34 2.70
CA GLY A 45 -37.51 -25.23 2.00
C GLY A 45 -36.56 -24.45 2.89
N ILE A 46 -36.99 -24.09 4.11
CA ILE A 46 -36.15 -23.37 5.07
C ILE A 46 -34.95 -24.22 5.50
N ALA A 47 -35.16 -25.50 5.79
CA ALA A 47 -34.09 -26.42 6.16
C ALA A 47 -33.04 -26.55 5.03
N TRP A 48 -33.49 -26.59 3.77
CA TRP A 48 -32.60 -26.65 2.62
C TRP A 48 -31.76 -25.37 2.46
N VAL A 49 -32.38 -24.18 2.60
CA VAL A 49 -31.66 -22.89 2.56
C VAL A 49 -30.61 -22.81 3.67
N LEU A 50 -30.95 -23.25 4.89
CA LEU A 50 -30.01 -23.28 6.01
C LEU A 50 -28.79 -24.17 5.71
N ILE A 51 -29.00 -25.36 5.14
CA ILE A 51 -27.92 -26.27 4.75
C ILE A 51 -27.00 -25.64 3.70
N VAL A 52 -27.57 -24.95 2.70
CA VAL A 52 -26.81 -24.26 1.66
C VAL A 52 -25.98 -23.11 2.25
N VAL A 53 -26.57 -22.31 3.16
CA VAL A 53 -25.87 -21.21 3.83
C VAL A 53 -24.71 -21.72 4.69
N VAL A 54 -24.93 -22.77 5.49
CA VAL A 54 -23.87 -23.37 6.33
C VAL A 54 -22.75 -23.97 5.49
N SER A 55 -23.09 -24.64 4.38
CA SER A 55 -22.10 -25.19 3.44
C SER A 55 -21.26 -24.08 2.79
N MET A 56 -21.89 -22.98 2.37
CA MET A 56 -21.19 -21.82 1.81
C MET A 56 -20.25 -21.16 2.83
N LEU A 57 -20.70 -20.99 4.08
CA LEU A 57 -19.87 -20.46 5.17
C LEU A 57 -18.69 -21.38 5.48
N GLY A 58 -18.92 -22.70 5.57
CA GLY A 58 -17.86 -23.69 5.73
C GLY A 58 -16.83 -23.60 4.61
N PHE A 59 -17.27 -23.48 3.37
CA PHE A 59 -16.38 -23.33 2.21
C PHE A 59 -15.55 -22.03 2.25
N ILE A 60 -16.14 -20.91 2.67
CA ILE A 60 -15.40 -19.65 2.85
C ILE A 60 -14.32 -19.81 3.93
N THR A 61 -14.63 -20.45 5.06
CA THR A 61 -13.62 -20.68 6.12
C THR A 61 -12.50 -21.60 5.66
N VAL A 62 -12.80 -22.67 4.92
CA VAL A 62 -11.79 -23.61 4.39
C VAL A 62 -10.92 -22.95 3.33
N THR A 63 -11.49 -22.16 2.42
CA THR A 63 -10.70 -21.46 1.38
C THR A 63 -9.79 -20.42 1.98
N LEU A 64 -10.22 -19.68 3.01
CA LEU A 64 -9.35 -18.76 3.75
C LEU A 64 -8.25 -19.51 4.50
N PHE A 65 -8.57 -20.65 5.13
CA PHE A 65 -7.61 -21.46 5.88
C PHE A 65 -6.56 -22.13 4.98
N VAL A 66 -6.97 -22.69 3.84
CA VAL A 66 -6.04 -23.28 2.84
C VAL A 66 -5.15 -22.20 2.25
N LYS A 67 -5.67 -21.00 1.99
CA LYS A 67 -4.84 -19.87 1.54
C LYS A 67 -3.80 -19.49 2.59
N ASN A 68 -4.17 -19.52 3.87
CA ASN A 68 -3.28 -19.20 4.99
C ASN A 68 -2.22 -20.29 5.22
N LYS A 69 -2.56 -21.57 5.05
CA LYS A 69 -1.62 -22.70 5.21
C LYS A 69 -0.72 -22.96 4.00
N VAL A 70 -1.16 -22.65 2.77
CA VAL A 70 -0.31 -22.77 1.57
C VAL A 70 0.75 -21.65 1.54
N THR A 71 0.54 -20.55 2.26
CA THR A 71 1.58 -19.53 2.52
C THR A 71 2.48 -19.83 3.73
N ASP A 72 2.24 -20.89 4.49
CA ASP A 72 2.97 -21.21 5.74
C ASP A 72 3.89 -22.43 5.60
N VAL A 73 4.52 -22.57 4.43
CA VAL A 73 5.69 -23.43 4.27
C VAL A 73 6.79 -22.60 3.62
N LYS A 74 7.52 -21.85 4.47
CA LYS A 74 8.86 -21.38 4.13
C LYS A 74 9.85 -22.19 4.99
N PRO A 75 10.86 -22.83 4.38
CA PRO A 75 11.87 -23.56 5.13
C PRO A 75 12.65 -22.57 6.01
N ASP A 76 12.94 -23.01 7.22
CA ASP A 76 13.68 -22.30 8.24
C ASP A 76 15.17 -22.25 7.84
N THR A 77 15.47 -21.44 6.83
CA THR A 77 16.83 -21.10 6.45
C THR A 77 16.88 -19.58 6.47
N ARG A 78 17.50 -18.99 7.49
CA ARG A 78 17.96 -17.60 7.41
C ARG A 78 18.97 -17.52 6.25
N PRO A 79 18.64 -16.95 5.09
CA PRO A 79 19.67 -16.62 4.14
C PRO A 79 20.24 -15.29 4.64
N LEU A 80 21.56 -15.22 4.82
CA LEU A 80 22.25 -13.96 4.65
C LEU A 80 21.79 -13.43 3.29
N LEU A 81 20.96 -12.39 3.31
CA LEU A 81 20.21 -11.92 2.14
C LEU A 81 21.18 -11.70 0.98
N PRO A 82 21.05 -12.42 -0.15
CA PRO A 82 21.66 -11.97 -1.38
C PRO A 82 21.01 -10.62 -1.73
N ALA A 83 21.78 -9.71 -2.31
CA ALA A 83 21.31 -8.39 -2.76
C ALA A 83 19.93 -8.54 -3.43
N SER A 84 18.91 -7.98 -2.79
CA SER A 84 17.54 -7.98 -3.31
C SER A 84 17.56 -7.42 -4.73
N GLU A 85 16.95 -8.11 -5.69
CA GLU A 85 16.73 -7.54 -7.01
C GLU A 85 16.07 -6.16 -6.87
N PRO A 86 16.51 -5.15 -7.64
CA PRO A 86 15.95 -3.82 -7.54
C PRO A 86 14.43 -3.86 -7.70
N TYR A 87 13.72 -3.32 -6.70
CA TYR A 87 12.27 -3.02 -6.74
C TYR A 87 11.28 -4.19 -6.58
N ASP A 88 11.67 -5.35 -6.05
CA ASP A 88 10.69 -6.36 -5.64
C ASP A 88 9.97 -5.98 -4.33
N TYR A 89 8.88 -5.22 -4.47
CA TYR A 89 7.97 -4.90 -3.36
C TYR A 89 6.90 -5.98 -3.11
N GLY A 90 6.93 -7.12 -3.82
CA GLY A 90 5.93 -8.19 -3.69
C GLY A 90 5.83 -8.69 -2.25
N ASP A 91 6.95 -9.10 -1.67
CA ASP A 91 7.05 -9.53 -0.28
C ASP A 91 6.78 -8.40 0.73
N LEU A 92 6.98 -7.15 0.32
CA LEU A 92 6.83 -6.00 1.21
C LEU A 92 5.37 -5.81 1.64
N GLY A 93 4.42 -5.99 0.73
CA GLY A 93 2.99 -5.92 1.06
C GLY A 93 2.57 -6.96 2.08
N ASP A 94 3.11 -8.18 2.00
CA ASP A 94 2.82 -9.27 2.93
C ASP A 94 3.49 -9.05 4.30
N ARG A 95 4.72 -8.53 4.31
CA ARG A 95 5.38 -8.09 5.56
C ARG A 95 4.58 -7.00 6.27
N MET A 96 4.05 -6.02 5.55
CA MET A 96 3.21 -4.99 6.15
C MET A 96 1.88 -5.55 6.68
N ARG A 97 1.27 -6.50 5.96
CA ARG A 97 0.07 -7.21 6.44
C ARG A 97 0.33 -7.97 7.73
N LEU A 98 1.45 -8.68 7.83
CA LEU A 98 1.83 -9.44 9.02
C LEU A 98 2.03 -8.53 10.24
N ARG A 99 2.73 -7.39 10.05
CA ARG A 99 3.08 -6.47 11.14
C ARG A 99 1.93 -5.55 11.58
N TYR A 100 1.14 -5.04 10.63
CA TYR A 100 0.13 -3.99 10.89
C TYR A 100 -1.33 -4.46 10.72
N GLY A 101 -1.53 -5.69 10.23
CA GLY A 101 -2.81 -6.32 9.95
C GLY A 101 -3.31 -6.07 8.51
N ALA A 102 -4.49 -6.60 8.20
CA ALA A 102 -5.07 -6.52 6.86
C ALA A 102 -5.19 -5.08 6.33
N PHE A 103 -5.52 -4.12 7.20
CA PHE A 103 -5.71 -2.70 6.86
C PHE A 103 -4.43 -1.84 7.00
N TRP A 104 -3.24 -2.45 6.84
CA TRP A 104 -1.96 -1.76 6.99
C TRP A 104 -1.84 -0.50 6.13
N TRP A 105 -2.46 -0.48 4.95
CA TRP A 105 -2.37 0.62 4.00
C TRP A 105 -2.95 1.94 4.53
N TYR A 106 -3.82 1.91 5.55
CA TYR A 106 -4.30 3.11 6.26
C TYR A 106 -3.40 3.51 7.43
N LYS A 107 -2.63 2.56 7.97
CA LYS A 107 -1.77 2.78 9.15
C LYS A 107 -0.36 3.22 8.75
N VAL A 108 0.14 2.75 7.62
CA VAL A 108 1.50 2.97 7.14
C VAL A 108 1.55 4.08 6.10
N ARG A 109 2.47 5.03 6.30
CA ARG A 109 2.77 6.12 5.37
C ARG A 109 3.90 5.69 4.45
N ILE A 110 3.70 5.74 3.14
CA ILE A 110 4.73 5.40 2.15
C ILE A 110 5.36 6.71 1.67
N LEU A 111 6.65 6.88 1.92
CA LEU A 111 7.43 8.05 1.49
C LEU A 111 8.49 7.61 0.49
N LEU A 112 8.54 8.27 -0.66
CA LEU A 112 9.60 8.06 -1.63
C LEU A 112 10.72 9.06 -1.36
N VAL A 113 11.93 8.60 -1.09
CA VAL A 113 13.09 9.46 -0.90
C VAL A 113 13.87 9.51 -2.21
N VAL A 114 14.03 10.69 -2.78
CA VAL A 114 14.71 10.93 -4.07
C VAL A 114 15.86 11.89 -3.86
N GLY A 115 16.93 11.74 -4.65
CA GLY A 115 18.11 12.57 -4.52
C GLY A 115 19.35 11.86 -5.04
N GLU A 116 20.51 12.47 -4.83
CA GLU A 116 21.79 11.80 -5.04
C GLU A 116 22.13 10.91 -3.83
N VAL A 117 22.92 9.85 -4.05
CA VAL A 117 23.16 8.78 -3.07
C VAL A 117 23.68 9.32 -1.74
N GLU A 118 24.63 10.25 -1.78
CA GLU A 118 25.27 10.84 -0.60
C GLU A 118 24.26 11.59 0.29
N GLN A 119 23.37 12.36 -0.33
CA GLN A 119 22.38 13.19 0.35
C GLN A 119 21.27 12.34 0.96
N VAL A 120 20.94 11.23 0.32
CA VAL A 120 19.92 10.29 0.80
C VAL A 120 20.46 9.48 1.97
N GLU A 121 21.69 9.00 1.87
CA GLU A 121 22.39 8.33 2.98
C GLU A 121 22.58 9.25 4.19
N ALA A 122 22.77 10.55 3.97
CA ALA A 122 22.81 11.53 5.07
C ALA A 122 21.46 11.67 5.82
N ILE A 123 20.33 11.44 5.15
CA ILE A 123 18.99 11.53 5.75
C ILE A 123 18.55 10.18 6.34
N ALA A 124 18.74 9.10 5.58
CA ALA A 124 18.33 7.75 5.91
C ALA A 124 19.50 6.78 5.63
N PRO A 125 20.41 6.60 6.59
CA PRO A 125 21.57 5.73 6.42
C PRO A 125 21.16 4.28 6.12
N GLY A 126 21.75 3.69 5.09
CA GLY A 126 21.49 2.34 4.60
C GLY A 126 20.31 2.21 3.63
N LEU A 127 19.60 3.30 3.31
CA LEU A 127 18.43 3.25 2.45
C LEU A 127 18.78 2.91 1.00
N THR A 128 19.92 3.41 0.49
CA THR A 128 20.34 3.16 -0.89
C THR A 128 20.80 1.72 -1.11
N THR A 129 21.32 1.08 -0.06
CA THR A 129 21.74 -0.34 -0.09
C THR A 129 20.55 -1.28 0.09
N ALA A 130 19.63 -0.96 1.01
CA ALA A 130 18.48 -1.81 1.31
C ALA A 130 17.26 -1.57 0.39
N TYR A 131 17.27 -0.49 -0.40
CA TYR A 131 16.18 0.03 -1.24
C TYR A 131 14.88 0.44 -0.51
N TRP A 132 14.65 -0.08 0.69
CA TRP A 132 13.52 0.28 1.53
C TRP A 132 13.90 0.19 3.01
N GLN A 133 13.27 1.01 3.83
CA GLN A 133 13.38 0.97 5.28
C GLN A 133 12.03 1.20 5.92
N GLU A 134 11.77 0.54 7.04
CA GLU A 134 10.53 0.68 7.78
C GLU A 134 10.79 1.10 9.23
N GLY A 135 10.04 2.08 9.71
CA GLY A 135 10.13 2.59 11.07
C GLY A 135 8.99 3.56 11.37
N TYR A 136 8.49 3.55 12.61
CA TYR A 136 7.43 4.48 13.08
C TYR A 136 6.21 4.56 12.15
N ARG A 137 5.71 3.42 11.65
CA ARG A 137 4.61 3.35 10.67
C ARG A 137 4.88 4.14 9.38
N SER A 138 6.14 4.36 9.06
CA SER A 138 6.59 4.96 7.82
C SER A 138 7.42 3.95 7.06
N LEU A 139 7.15 3.82 5.77
CA LEU A 139 7.88 3.02 4.83
C LEU A 139 8.62 3.97 3.90
N LEU A 140 9.94 4.05 4.05
CA LEU A 140 10.82 4.81 3.18
C LEU A 140 11.22 3.92 2.01
N LEU A 141 11.11 4.45 0.79
CA LEU A 141 11.49 3.77 -0.43
C LEU A 141 12.52 4.62 -1.16
N TRP A 142 13.61 4.00 -1.61
CA TRP A 142 14.64 4.67 -2.39
C TRP A 142 14.16 4.92 -3.82
N GLY A 143 13.97 6.17 -4.23
CA GLY A 143 13.45 6.56 -5.54
C GLY A 143 14.51 6.98 -6.57
N GLY A 144 15.80 6.91 -6.23
CA GLY A 144 16.89 7.27 -7.14
C GLY A 144 17.10 8.77 -7.34
N SER A 145 17.98 9.10 -8.28
CA SER A 145 18.25 10.48 -8.69
C SER A 145 17.20 11.00 -9.66
N LEU A 146 16.75 12.24 -9.44
CA LEU A 146 15.83 12.95 -10.33
C LEU A 146 16.49 13.46 -11.62
N GLN A 147 17.82 13.32 -11.74
CA GLN A 147 18.57 13.68 -12.93
C GLN A 147 18.56 12.60 -13.99
N ALA A 148 18.25 11.36 -13.60
CA ALA A 148 18.05 10.23 -14.50
C ALA A 148 16.59 10.15 -14.99
N GLU A 149 16.37 9.36 -16.03
CA GLU A 149 15.01 9.08 -16.49
C GLU A 149 14.23 8.26 -15.45
N PRO A 150 12.91 8.47 -15.34
CA PRO A 150 12.09 7.79 -14.36
C PRO A 150 12.00 6.29 -14.65
N ASP A 151 12.34 5.47 -13.64
CA ASP A 151 12.25 4.02 -13.75
C ASP A 151 10.78 3.56 -13.71
N THR A 152 10.27 3.20 -14.89
CA THR A 152 8.89 2.75 -15.04
C THR A 152 8.61 1.45 -14.28
N ALA A 153 9.59 0.55 -14.13
CA ALA A 153 9.42 -0.70 -13.39
C ALA A 153 9.22 -0.42 -11.90
N GLN A 154 10.00 0.50 -11.34
CA GLN A 154 9.84 0.95 -9.96
C GLN A 154 8.45 1.56 -9.72
N LEU A 155 8.00 2.45 -10.62
CA LEU A 155 6.69 3.09 -10.49
C LEU A 155 5.54 2.09 -10.61
N MET A 156 5.68 1.06 -11.46
CA MET A 156 4.71 -0.04 -11.54
C MET A 156 4.71 -0.87 -10.26
N ALA A 157 5.87 -1.17 -9.68
CA ALA A 157 5.98 -1.89 -8.42
C ALA A 157 5.30 -1.11 -7.27
N LEU A 158 5.48 0.23 -7.21
CA LEU A 158 4.78 1.09 -6.24
C LEU A 158 3.26 1.01 -6.37
N ARG A 159 2.75 1.01 -7.61
CA ARG A 159 1.31 0.85 -7.89
C ARG A 159 0.78 -0.52 -7.49
N ARG A 160 1.58 -1.57 -7.62
CA ARG A 160 1.23 -2.92 -7.16
C ARG A 160 1.15 -2.98 -5.64
N LEU A 161 2.06 -2.30 -4.94
CA LEU A 161 2.08 -2.23 -3.49
C LEU A 161 0.83 -1.52 -2.93
N ARG A 162 0.41 -0.40 -3.53
CA ARG A 162 -0.82 0.30 -3.13
C ARG A 162 -1.55 0.94 -4.32
N ARG A 163 -2.76 0.45 -4.59
CA ARG A 163 -3.53 0.76 -5.82
C ARG A 163 -4.12 2.18 -5.88
N TYR A 164 -4.63 2.73 -4.76
CA TYR A 164 -5.40 3.98 -4.77
C TYR A 164 -4.56 5.24 -4.56
N ARG A 165 -3.55 5.19 -3.70
CA ARG A 165 -2.63 6.30 -3.43
C ARG A 165 -1.23 5.73 -3.31
N PRO A 166 -0.44 5.55 -4.38
CA PRO A 166 0.82 4.80 -4.28
C PRO A 166 1.80 5.41 -3.26
N LEU A 167 1.82 6.74 -3.12
CA LEU A 167 2.70 7.47 -2.22
C LEU A 167 1.93 8.46 -1.34
N ASN A 168 2.38 8.63 -0.10
CA ASN A 168 1.91 9.69 0.81
C ASN A 168 2.68 11.00 0.61
N GLY A 169 3.93 10.93 0.20
CA GLY A 169 4.79 12.08 -0.03
C GLY A 169 6.10 11.68 -0.69
N ILE A 170 6.77 12.66 -1.26
CA ILE A 170 8.11 12.52 -1.83
C ILE A 170 9.04 13.41 -1.01
N VAL A 171 10.13 12.86 -0.50
CA VAL A 171 11.19 13.61 0.18
C VAL A 171 12.33 13.77 -0.80
N TRP A 172 12.58 14.99 -1.23
CA TRP A 172 13.68 15.31 -2.13
C TRP A 172 14.88 15.81 -1.35
N ALA A 173 15.91 14.97 -1.27
CA ALA A 173 17.19 15.25 -0.69
C ALA A 173 18.08 16.01 -1.68
N LEU A 174 18.60 17.17 -1.27
CA LEU A 174 19.51 17.98 -2.08
C LEU A 174 20.48 18.78 -1.23
N THR A 175 21.53 19.32 -1.86
CA THR A 175 22.49 20.23 -1.22
C THR A 175 22.19 21.70 -1.52
N GLU A 176 22.78 22.61 -0.74
CA GLU A 176 22.71 24.06 -1.01
C GLU A 176 23.17 24.41 -2.44
N HIS A 177 24.28 23.81 -2.89
CA HIS A 177 24.80 24.01 -4.24
C HIS A 177 23.84 23.55 -5.34
N GLN A 178 23.11 22.46 -5.12
CA GLN A 178 22.09 21.99 -6.06
C GLN A 178 20.86 22.90 -6.05
N SER A 179 20.45 23.41 -4.89
CA SER A 179 19.33 24.38 -4.80
C SER A 179 19.61 25.69 -5.52
N ALA A 180 20.88 26.12 -5.55
CA ALA A 180 21.29 27.36 -6.19
C ALA A 180 21.33 27.28 -7.73
N GLN A 181 21.09 26.11 -8.34
CA GLN A 181 21.17 25.89 -9.78
C GLN A 181 19.77 25.77 -10.40
N PRO A 182 19.23 26.84 -11.04
CA PRO A 182 17.85 26.84 -11.54
C PRO A 182 17.59 25.77 -12.61
N VAL A 183 18.56 25.53 -13.49
CA VAL A 183 18.45 24.53 -14.56
C VAL A 183 18.37 23.11 -14.00
N TRP A 184 19.17 22.83 -12.97
CA TRP A 184 19.18 21.52 -12.30
C TRP A 184 17.86 21.26 -11.58
N MET A 185 17.34 22.29 -10.91
CA MET A 185 16.04 22.29 -10.22
C MET A 185 14.88 22.08 -11.21
N ASP A 186 14.84 22.84 -12.32
CA ASP A 186 13.79 22.72 -13.33
C ASP A 186 13.75 21.31 -13.95
N LYS A 187 14.92 20.74 -14.25
CA LYS A 187 15.02 19.36 -14.75
C LYS A 187 14.42 18.36 -13.76
N ALA A 188 14.77 18.46 -12.47
CA ALA A 188 14.24 17.57 -11.45
C ALA A 188 12.72 17.73 -11.25
N LEU A 189 12.20 18.96 -11.27
CA LEU A 189 10.75 19.22 -11.23
C LEU A 189 10.01 18.60 -12.41
N ARG A 190 10.56 18.70 -13.64
CA ARG A 190 10.00 18.04 -14.82
C ARG A 190 10.02 16.51 -14.68
N THR A 191 11.08 15.94 -14.11
CA THR A 191 11.15 14.50 -13.82
C THR A 191 10.06 14.09 -12.83
N LEU A 192 9.88 14.82 -11.74
CA LEU A 192 8.80 14.57 -10.77
C LEU A 192 7.42 14.70 -11.41
N GLN A 193 7.22 15.68 -12.29
CA GLN A 193 5.96 15.84 -13.03
C GLN A 193 5.69 14.64 -13.95
N LYS A 194 6.71 14.13 -14.66
CA LYS A 194 6.61 12.91 -15.48
C LYS A 194 6.27 11.69 -14.62
N GLN A 195 6.94 11.52 -13.48
CA GLN A 195 6.64 10.43 -12.53
C GLN A 195 5.20 10.52 -12.03
N ALA A 196 4.73 11.71 -11.66
CA ALA A 196 3.36 11.93 -11.21
C ALA A 196 2.31 11.61 -12.29
N GLN A 197 2.58 11.99 -13.55
CA GLN A 197 1.75 11.64 -14.70
C GLN A 197 1.69 10.12 -14.91
N GLN A 198 2.85 9.45 -14.89
CA GLN A 198 2.92 8.00 -15.01
C GLN A 198 2.18 7.30 -13.87
N LEU A 199 2.34 7.76 -12.62
CA LEU A 199 1.63 7.26 -11.43
C LEU A 199 0.15 7.64 -11.39
N ARG A 200 -0.31 8.59 -12.23
CA ARG A 200 -1.64 9.21 -12.17
C ARG A 200 -1.99 9.69 -10.75
N TRP A 201 -0.98 10.17 -10.04
CA TRP A 201 -1.05 10.59 -8.65
C TRP A 201 -0.01 11.66 -8.40
N GLN A 202 -0.45 12.81 -7.86
CA GLN A 202 0.44 13.90 -7.44
C GLN A 202 0.58 13.82 -5.92
N ALA A 203 1.74 13.38 -5.46
CA ALA A 203 2.08 13.38 -4.04
C ALA A 203 2.71 14.74 -3.65
N PRO A 204 2.50 15.21 -2.41
CA PRO A 204 3.22 16.38 -1.91
C PRO A 204 4.73 16.12 -1.92
N VAL A 205 5.50 17.13 -2.31
CA VAL A 205 6.96 17.09 -2.35
C VAL A 205 7.50 17.91 -1.19
N TYR A 206 8.35 17.29 -0.38
CA TYR A 206 9.06 17.91 0.72
C TYR A 206 10.52 18.07 0.32
N LEU A 207 11.01 19.31 0.29
CA LEU A 207 12.42 19.59 0.07
C LEU A 207 13.18 19.41 1.38
N TRP A 208 14.23 18.59 1.34
CA TRP A 208 15.14 18.38 2.45
C TRP A 208 16.54 18.80 2.02
N GLN A 209 16.95 19.99 2.47
CA GLN A 209 18.29 20.48 2.22
C GLN A 209 19.26 19.91 3.25
N VAL A 210 20.24 19.15 2.76
CA VAL A 210 21.35 18.64 3.56
C VAL A 210 22.43 19.72 3.59
N CYS A 211 22.67 20.26 4.78
CA CYS A 211 23.66 21.32 5.01
C CYS A 211 24.86 20.76 5.77
N HIS A 212 26.06 21.18 5.39
CA HIS A 212 27.27 20.92 6.17
C HIS A 212 27.42 21.98 7.26
N SER A 213 27.58 21.56 8.50
CA SER A 213 27.91 22.46 9.59
C SER A 213 29.42 22.67 9.66
N ARG A 214 29.85 23.94 9.72
CA ARG A 214 31.28 24.28 9.90
C ARG A 214 31.82 23.94 11.29
N TRP A 215 30.96 23.60 12.24
CA TRP A 215 31.31 23.23 13.61
C TRP A 215 30.58 21.95 14.04
N SER A 216 31.14 21.23 15.02
CA SER A 216 30.57 19.97 15.54
C SER A 216 29.13 20.18 16.03
N GLN A 217 28.24 19.27 15.66
CA GLN A 217 26.85 19.23 16.14
C GLN A 217 26.66 18.16 17.23
N GLU A 218 27.74 17.60 17.78
CA GLU A 218 27.63 16.61 18.86
C GLU A 218 26.90 17.19 20.08
N GLY A 219 25.92 16.45 20.59
CA GLY A 219 25.09 16.86 21.74
C GLY A 219 23.96 17.85 21.40
N ARG A 220 23.84 18.30 20.14
CA ARG A 220 22.69 19.13 19.73
C ARG A 220 21.41 18.30 19.72
N ILE A 221 20.37 18.81 20.38
CA ILE A 221 19.02 18.27 20.23
C ILE A 221 18.60 18.46 18.77
N THR A 222 18.51 17.35 18.03
CA THR A 222 18.09 17.33 16.64
C THR A 222 16.59 17.57 16.57
N GLN A 223 16.21 18.81 16.27
CA GLN A 223 14.84 19.17 15.96
C GLN A 223 14.74 19.52 14.48
N THR A 224 13.80 18.89 13.78
CA THR A 224 13.46 19.26 12.41
C THR A 224 12.76 20.61 12.42
N VAL A 225 13.36 21.58 11.74
CA VAL A 225 12.75 22.89 11.48
C VAL A 225 12.30 22.91 10.03
N GLY A 226 11.05 23.26 9.79
CA GLY A 226 10.49 23.34 8.45
C GLY A 226 9.39 24.38 8.39
N CYS A 227 9.13 24.85 7.18
CA CYS A 227 8.01 25.74 6.86
C CYS A 227 7.23 25.16 5.69
N PHE A 228 5.94 25.50 5.63
CA PHE A 228 5.09 25.16 4.49
C PHE A 228 5.00 26.39 3.59
N PHE A 229 5.30 26.22 2.32
CA PHE A 229 5.19 27.29 1.34
C PHE A 229 3.81 27.25 0.65
N PRO A 230 3.14 28.40 0.47
CA PRO A 230 1.93 28.47 -0.34
C PRO A 230 2.24 28.20 -1.82
N GLU A 231 1.23 27.80 -2.61
CA GLU A 231 1.38 27.39 -4.02
C GLU A 231 2.03 28.45 -4.93
N ARG A 232 2.02 29.73 -4.52
CA ARG A 232 2.62 30.86 -5.25
C ARG A 232 3.59 31.65 -4.37
N CYS A 233 4.36 30.95 -3.56
CA CYS A 233 5.35 31.59 -2.72
C CYS A 233 6.42 32.27 -3.57
N THR A 234 6.59 33.58 -3.41
CA THR A 234 7.71 34.33 -4.00
C THR A 234 8.83 34.47 -2.96
N PRO A 235 10.09 34.66 -3.39
CA PRO A 235 11.19 34.94 -2.48
C PRO A 235 10.89 36.11 -1.54
N ASP A 236 10.21 37.15 -2.02
CA ASP A 236 9.83 38.32 -1.21
C ASP A 236 8.86 37.96 -0.07
N ILE A 237 7.90 37.07 -0.33
CA ILE A 237 6.96 36.58 0.69
C ILE A 237 7.74 35.81 1.77
N VAL A 238 8.67 34.94 1.36
CA VAL A 238 9.51 34.19 2.32
C VAL A 238 10.39 35.13 3.13
N ALA A 239 11.04 36.10 2.47
CA ALA A 239 11.90 37.07 3.14
C ALA A 239 11.11 37.87 4.18
N THR A 240 9.91 38.33 3.84
CA THR A 240 9.02 39.06 4.75
C THR A 240 8.63 38.19 5.95
N GLN A 241 8.19 36.96 5.73
CA GLN A 241 7.82 36.03 6.81
C GLN A 241 9.00 35.68 7.72
N LEU A 242 10.20 35.52 7.17
CA LEU A 242 11.41 35.30 7.96
C LEU A 242 11.76 36.54 8.80
N GLN A 243 11.60 37.73 8.23
CA GLN A 243 11.82 39.00 8.94
C GLN A 243 10.87 39.15 10.13
N GLU A 244 9.58 38.83 9.95
CA GLU A 244 8.56 38.85 11.01
C GLU A 244 8.86 37.85 12.15
N LEU A 245 9.61 36.79 11.87
CA LEU A 245 10.02 35.81 12.88
C LEU A 245 11.25 36.23 13.70
N VAL A 246 11.97 37.29 13.30
CA VAL A 246 13.20 37.72 14.01
C VAL A 246 12.89 38.25 15.42
N ASP A 247 11.90 39.12 15.57
CA ASP A 247 11.57 39.72 16.86
C ASP A 247 11.06 38.69 17.88
N PRO A 248 10.10 37.79 17.54
CA PRO A 248 9.64 36.74 18.46
C PRO A 248 10.73 35.75 18.88
N LEU A 249 11.73 35.52 18.03
CA LEU A 249 12.86 34.64 18.33
C LEU A 249 13.91 35.30 19.22
N ARG A 250 13.98 36.64 19.23
CA ARG A 250 14.92 37.40 20.05
C ARG A 250 14.41 37.60 21.48
N GLU A 251 13.10 37.56 21.69
CA GLU A 251 12.45 37.72 23.00
C GLU A 251 12.33 36.40 23.81
N ARG A 252 12.84 35.27 23.27
CA ARG A 252 12.85 33.96 23.93
C ARG A 252 14.24 33.54 24.36
#